data_AF-A0A967HU92-F1
#
_entry.id   AF-A0A967HU92-F1
#
_cell.length_a   1.000
_cell.length_b   1.000
_cell.length_c   1.000
_cell.angle_alpha   90.00
_cell.angle_beta   90.00
_cell.angle_gamma   90.00
#
_symmetry.space_group_name_H-M   'P 1'
#
loop_
_entity.id
_entity.type
_entity.pdbx_description
1 polymer ?
#
loop_
_entity_poly.entity_id
_entity_poly.type
_entity_poly.pdbx_seq_one_letter_code
_entity_poly.pdbx_strand_id
1 'polypeptide(L)' 'LPDGADVPWWRVLGHGGRITIPRHRHHDRLQRAMLEAEGVEFDATGRVDMQRFGWPEVPGDRPA' A
#
# COMPACT_ATOMS: atom_id res chain seq x y z
N LEU A 1 -0.21 15.63 -10.84
CA LEU A 1 -1.63 15.21 -10.69
C LEU A 1 -2.48 16.46 -10.79
N PRO A 2 -3.66 16.42 -11.43
CA PRO A 2 -4.57 17.55 -11.39
C PRO A 2 -4.92 17.86 -9.93
N ASP A 3 -5.05 19.15 -9.60
CA ASP A 3 -5.41 19.59 -8.26
C ASP A 3 -6.77 19.01 -7.87
N GLY A 4 -6.84 18.35 -6.71
CA GLY A 4 -8.07 17.75 -6.19
C GLY A 4 -8.37 16.31 -6.61
N ALA A 5 -7.44 15.60 -7.27
CA ALA A 5 -7.60 14.17 -7.46
C ALA A 5 -7.51 13.42 -6.10
N ASP A 6 -8.61 12.78 -5.70
CA ASP A 6 -8.63 11.82 -4.59
C ASP A 6 -7.86 10.55 -4.98
N VAL A 7 -6.53 10.64 -4.86
CA VAL A 7 -5.66 9.50 -5.11
C VAL A 7 -5.69 8.59 -3.89
N PRO A 8 -5.99 7.28 -4.04
CA PRO A 8 -5.98 6.31 -2.95
C PRO A 8 -4.53 5.94 -2.58
N TRP A 9 -3.78 6.94 -2.11
CA TRP A 9 -2.35 6.84 -1.82
C TRP A 9 -2.04 5.74 -0.79
N TRP A 10 -3.02 5.40 0.07
CA TRP A 10 -2.88 4.33 1.06
C TRP A 10 -2.69 2.94 0.44
N ARG A 11 -3.02 2.74 -0.84
CA ARG A 11 -2.80 1.47 -1.56
C ARG A 11 -1.36 1.24 -2.01
N VAL A 12 -0.48 2.22 -1.85
CA VAL A 12 0.93 2.11 -2.25
C VAL A 12 1.78 1.66 -1.06
N LEU A 13 2.31 0.45 -1.15
CA LEU A 13 3.21 -0.13 -0.16
C LEU A 13 4.64 -0.21 -0.72
N GLY A 14 5.63 -0.19 0.18
CA GLY A 14 7.01 -0.48 -0.18
C GLY A 14 7.21 -1.95 -0.53
N HIS A 15 8.42 -2.27 -1.02
CA HIS A 15 8.82 -3.63 -1.34
C HIS A 15 8.52 -4.61 -0.19
N GLY A 16 7.91 -5.74 -0.52
CA GLY A 16 7.53 -6.77 0.46
C GLY A 16 6.35 -6.41 1.37
N GLY A 17 5.47 -5.49 0.93
CA GLY A 17 4.19 -5.20 1.59
C GLY A 17 4.32 -4.35 2.85
N ARG A 18 5.34 -3.49 2.93
CA ARG A 18 5.60 -2.66 4.12
C ARG A 18 5.03 -1.26 3.94
N ILE A 19 4.45 -0.72 5.01
CA ILE A 19 4.18 0.72 5.12
C ILE A 19 5.51 1.46 5.27
N THR A 20 5.83 2.33 4.32
CA THR A 20 7.10 3.08 4.26
C THR A 20 6.92 4.59 4.45
N ILE A 21 5.69 5.07 4.50
CA ILE A 21 5.42 6.50 4.71
C ILE A 21 5.88 6.94 6.11
N PRO A 22 6.29 8.21 6.28
CA PRO A 22 6.72 8.73 7.56
C PRO A 22 5.62 8.61 8.62
N ARG A 23 6.02 8.27 9.86
CA ARG A 23 5.11 8.26 11.03
C ARG A 23 4.67 9.67 11.47
N HIS A 24 5.17 10.70 10.78
CA HIS A 24 4.82 12.09 11.03
C HIS A 24 3.30 12.27 10.88
N ARG A 25 2.69 12.96 11.84
CA ARG A 25 1.22 13.11 11.96
C ARG A 25 0.43 11.80 11.84
N HIS A 26 1.00 10.67 12.27
CA HIS A 26 0.33 9.36 12.26
C HIS A 26 -0.10 8.87 10.87
N HIS A 27 0.54 9.33 9.80
CA HIS A 27 0.18 8.89 8.44
C HIS A 27 0.34 7.36 8.28
N ASP A 28 1.33 6.75 8.91
CA ASP A 28 1.54 5.29 8.96
C ASP A 28 0.31 4.54 9.51
N ARG A 29 -0.25 5.04 10.62
CA ARG A 29 -1.46 4.48 11.23
C ARG A 29 -2.69 4.71 10.36
N LEU A 30 -2.80 5.89 9.74
CA LEU A 30 -3.89 6.19 8.82
C LEU A 30 -3.87 5.26 7.60
N GLN A 31 -2.69 5.06 6.98
CA GLN A 31 -2.57 4.13 5.87
C GLN A 31 -2.97 2.72 6.27
N ARG A 32 -2.49 2.25 7.42
CA ARG A 32 -2.87 0.94 7.95
C ARG A 32 -4.38 0.81 8.15
N ALA A 33 -5.00 1.77 8.81
CA ALA A 33 -6.44 1.76 9.06
C ALA A 33 -7.26 1.78 7.77
N MET A 34 -6.84 2.56 6.76
CA MET A 34 -7.50 2.60 5.46
C MET A 34 -7.37 1.28 4.70
N LEU A 35 -6.21 0.62 4.77
CA LEU A 35 -5.99 -0.70 4.18
C LEU A 35 -6.80 -1.79 4.91
N GLU A 36 -6.81 -1.79 6.24
CA GLU A 36 -7.62 -2.71 7.05
C GLU A 36 -9.13 -2.53 6.79
N ALA A 37 -9.59 -1.28 6.59
CA ALA A 37 -10.97 -0.98 6.21
C ALA A 37 -11.34 -1.51 4.81
N GLU A 38 -10.36 -1.67 3.92
CA GLU A 38 -10.51 -2.33 2.62
C GLU A 38 -10.36 -3.87 2.70
N GLY A 39 -10.14 -4.43 3.90
CA GLY A 39 -9.98 -5.86 4.12
C GLY A 39 -8.56 -6.39 3.89
N VAL A 40 -7.57 -5.51 3.82
CA VAL A 40 -6.15 -5.90 3.74
C VAL A 40 -5.65 -6.28 5.12
N GLU A 41 -5.09 -7.48 5.23
CA GLU A 41 -4.57 -8.03 6.47
C GLU A 41 -3.05 -7.81 6.59
N PHE A 42 -2.59 -7.54 7.81
CA PHE A 42 -1.18 -7.43 8.14
C PHE A 42 -0.75 -8.62 8.98
N ASP A 43 0.39 -9.22 8.65
CA ASP A 43 1.00 -10.28 9.44
C ASP A 43 1.55 -9.77 10.79
N ALA A 44 2.06 -10.68 11.61
CA ALA A 44 2.67 -10.36 12.90
C ALA A 44 3.90 -9.42 12.79
N THR A 45 4.51 -9.32 11.61
CA THR A 45 5.65 -8.43 11.33
C THR A 45 5.21 -7.08 10.75
N GLY A 46 3.91 -6.87 10.56
CA GLY A 46 3.33 -5.66 9.97
C GLY A 46 3.48 -5.58 8.45
N ARG A 47 3.50 -6.71 7.75
CA ARG A 47 3.55 -6.80 6.29
C ARG A 47 2.25 -7.30 5.69
N VAL A 48 1.96 -6.84 4.48
CA VAL A 48 0.88 -7.34 3.64
C VAL A 48 1.40 -8.45 2.74
N ASP A 49 0.62 -9.51 2.58
CA ASP A 49 0.88 -10.54 1.58
C ASP A 49 0.66 -9.98 0.16
N MET A 50 1.76 -9.62 -0.49
CA MET A 50 1.73 -9.04 -1.83
C MET A 50 1.35 -10.04 -2.93
N GLN A 51 1.40 -11.35 -2.67
CA GLN A 51 0.87 -12.33 -3.63
C GLN A 51 -0.65 -12.29 -3.66
N ARG A 52 -1.28 -12.03 -2.50
CA ARG A 52 -2.73 -11.96 -2.35
C ARG A 52 -3.32 -10.58 -2.69
N PHE A 53 -2.65 -9.51 -2.28
CA PHE A 53 -3.16 -8.13 -2.37
C PHE A 53 -2.40 -7.25 -3.36
N GLY A 54 -1.31 -7.75 -3.95
CA GLY A 54 -0.56 -7.01 -4.95
C GLY A 54 -1.34 -6.79 -6.24
N TRP A 55 -1.00 -5.73 -6.96
CA TRP A 55 -1.51 -5.53 -8.31
C TRP A 55 -1.02 -6.67 -9.21
N PRO A 56 -1.89 -7.21 -10.08
CA PRO A 56 -1.47 -8.24 -11.01
C PRO A 56 -0.33 -7.70 -11.89
N GLU A 57 0.72 -8.50 -12.06
CA GLU A 57 1.74 -8.17 -13.06
C GLU A 57 1.05 -8.11 -14.43
N VAL A 58 1.13 -6.95 -15.09
CA VAL A 58 0.75 -6.85 -16.50
C VAL A 58 1.89 -7.47 -17.30
N PRO A 59 1.65 -8.53 -18.10
CA PRO A 59 2.72 -9.10 -18.92
C PRO A 59 3.35 -8.02 -19.82
N GLY A 60 4.66 -7.80 -19.68
CA GLY A 60 5.42 -6.80 -20.46
C GLY A 60 5.81 -5.52 -19.71
N ASP A 61 5.39 -5.34 -18.45
CA ASP A 61 5.68 -4.12 -17.66
C ASP A 61 7.04 -4.15 -16.93
N ARG A 62 7.84 -5.21 -17.13
CA ARG A 62 9.17 -5.32 -16.54
C ARG A 62 10.17 -4.61 -17.46
N PRO A 63 10.84 -3.51 -17.02
CA PRO A 63 11.95 -2.96 -17.78
C PRO A 63 13.06 -4.02 -17.85
N ALA A 64 13.68 -4.11 -19.03
CA ALA A 64 14.80 -5.01 -19.32
C ALA A 64 16.00 -4.77 -18.39
#